data_AF-A0A951CR89-F1
#
_entry.id   AF-A0A951CR89-F1
#
_cell.length_a   1.000
_cell.length_b   1.000
_cell.length_c   1.000
_cell.angle_alpha   90.00
_cell.angle_beta   90.00
_cell.angle_gamma   90.00
#
_symmetry.space_group_name_H-M   'P 1'
#
loop_
_entity.id
_entity.type
_entity.pdbx_description
1 polymer ?
#
loop_
_entity_poly.entity_id
_entity_poly.type
_entity_poly.pdbx_seq_one_letter_code
_entity_poly.pdbx_strand_id
1 'polypeptide(L)'
;MTRAVTTVGVFAVLSVTAYAQAPTPPAFDIADVHVSPHVTNPYMRGGALRGGRYDVRTASMLDLISAAYSVDAAKVQGGPSWLDTDRFDIAAKAPVNTPPESVKQMLQTLLAERFALKVHMDTKPMPVFVLSVGKGKPKLKEWDGSSPSGCRGEPQTPAPGAVPYIVVACHNQTMEQLAQGLRDMAGGYVTNPVVDQTGLKGAWDFEIKWTGRGQLALAGADGISIFDAVDKQLGLKLEPQRIATPVIVVDSVNQRPTDNPPGVSAALPPRPPAEFEVATIRPSRPDATNSRARLEHGRVDAENMPLKNIIMFAWDLNADELLAGAPKFLDSAHFDITAQAPAGMALNEVDDEVLRLMVRALLADRFHLKAHMEERPVDGYVLSGNKPKMQKADPSNRTGCKEGPGPDGKDPRIANPVLNRLVNCQNMTMAQFAAQLPNMANGYAHVDVLDATGLTDAYDFTLSFSGINLFRNGGIPGRPPAAADGNSPSDPNGAVSLPDAIGKQLGLKLDLKKRPMQVLVIDHIDEKPTDN
;
A
#
# COMPACT_ATOMS: atom_id res chain seq x y z
N MET A 1 -76.69 27.04 -65.43
CA MET A 1 -76.49 27.18 -63.97
C MET A 1 -76.35 25.78 -63.39
N THR A 2 -75.14 25.35 -63.09
CA THR A 2 -74.89 24.07 -62.39
C THR A 2 -73.64 24.26 -61.55
N ARG A 3 -73.79 24.18 -60.23
CA ARG A 3 -72.77 24.46 -59.21
C ARG A 3 -71.74 23.33 -59.15
N ALA A 4 -70.45 23.66 -59.15
CA ALA A 4 -69.37 22.73 -58.84
C ALA A 4 -68.87 22.99 -57.40
N VAL A 5 -68.87 21.95 -56.57
CA VAL A 5 -68.34 21.93 -55.21
C VAL A 5 -67.03 21.14 -55.25
N THR A 6 -65.93 21.77 -54.85
CA THR A 6 -64.61 21.12 -54.74
C THR A 6 -64.26 20.99 -53.27
N THR A 7 -64.13 19.75 -52.79
CA THR A 7 -63.82 19.39 -51.40
C THR A 7 -62.30 19.35 -51.21
N VAL A 8 -61.77 20.06 -50.22
CA VAL A 8 -60.35 20.03 -49.83
C VAL A 8 -60.18 19.04 -48.66
N GLY A 9 -59.34 18.02 -48.84
CA GLY A 9 -58.98 17.05 -47.81
C GLY A 9 -57.77 17.52 -46.98
N VAL A 10 -57.90 17.48 -45.66
CA VAL A 10 -56.84 17.77 -44.69
C VAL A 10 -56.11 16.47 -44.34
N PHE A 11 -54.80 16.41 -44.56
CA PHE A 11 -53.93 15.34 -44.06
C PHE A 11 -53.32 15.76 -42.71
N ALA A 12 -53.60 15.00 -41.66
CA ALA A 12 -52.96 15.13 -40.36
C ALA A 12 -51.71 14.24 -40.30
N VAL A 13 -50.54 14.84 -40.04
CA VAL A 13 -49.28 14.12 -39.81
C VAL A 13 -49.10 13.92 -38.30
N LEU A 14 -49.07 12.66 -37.87
CA LEU A 14 -48.74 12.27 -36.49
C LEU A 14 -47.23 12.05 -36.37
N SER A 15 -46.56 12.93 -35.61
CA SER A 15 -45.13 12.77 -35.26
C SER A 15 -45.00 11.87 -34.03
N VAL A 16 -44.42 10.69 -34.19
CA VAL A 16 -44.03 9.80 -33.08
C VAL A 16 -42.65 10.23 -32.59
N THR A 17 -42.57 10.78 -31.38
CA THR A 17 -41.29 11.02 -30.70
C THR A 17 -40.83 9.72 -30.05
N ALA A 18 -39.79 9.09 -30.60
CA ALA A 18 -39.10 7.98 -29.95
C ALA A 18 -38.24 8.50 -28.80
N TYR A 19 -38.58 8.11 -27.56
CA TYR A 19 -37.69 8.28 -26.42
C TYR A 19 -36.56 7.25 -26.52
N ALA A 20 -35.34 7.71 -26.80
CA ALA A 20 -34.16 6.88 -26.61
C ALA A 20 -33.98 6.63 -25.10
N GLN A 21 -34.12 5.38 -24.65
CA GLN A 21 -33.68 4.99 -23.31
C GLN A 21 -32.16 5.18 -23.24
N ALA A 22 -31.68 5.87 -22.22
CA ALA A 22 -30.25 5.95 -21.95
C ALA A 22 -29.70 4.51 -21.82
N PRO A 23 -28.55 4.20 -22.44
CA PRO A 23 -27.96 2.86 -22.31
C PRO A 23 -27.73 2.54 -20.84
N THR A 24 -28.16 1.34 -20.41
CA THR A 24 -27.95 0.86 -19.05
C THR A 24 -26.45 0.84 -18.75
N PRO A 25 -25.98 1.42 -17.64
CA PRO A 25 -24.57 1.35 -17.26
C PRO A 25 -24.12 -0.11 -17.15
N PRO A 26 -22.87 -0.44 -17.54
CA PRO A 26 -22.31 -1.77 -17.29
C PRO A 26 -22.41 -2.13 -15.81
N ALA A 27 -22.81 -3.36 -15.51
CA ALA A 27 -23.01 -3.87 -14.15
C ALA A 27 -22.58 -5.34 -14.05
N PHE A 28 -22.18 -5.77 -12.85
CA PHE A 28 -21.97 -7.19 -12.56
C PHE A 28 -23.32 -7.92 -12.56
N ASP A 29 -23.33 -9.18 -13.03
CA ASP A 29 -24.52 -10.05 -12.99
C ASP A 29 -24.98 -10.26 -11.55
N ILE A 30 -24.02 -10.44 -10.65
CA ILE A 30 -24.24 -10.60 -9.22
C ILE A 30 -22.98 -10.22 -8.45
N ALA A 31 -23.14 -9.68 -7.25
CA ALA A 31 -22.02 -9.29 -6.39
C ALA A 31 -22.32 -9.62 -4.92
N ASP A 32 -21.33 -10.23 -4.29
CA ASP A 32 -21.22 -10.47 -2.88
C ASP A 32 -20.34 -9.39 -2.26
N VAL A 33 -20.87 -8.65 -1.29
CA VAL A 33 -20.18 -7.54 -0.64
C VAL A 33 -20.30 -7.69 0.87
N HIS A 34 -19.17 -7.66 1.56
CA HIS A 34 -19.11 -7.78 3.01
C HIS A 34 -18.03 -6.89 3.61
N VAL A 35 -18.16 -6.59 4.91
CA VAL A 35 -17.06 -6.00 5.68
C VAL A 35 -15.96 -7.05 5.77
N SER A 36 -14.72 -6.65 5.47
CA SER A 36 -13.56 -7.54 5.56
C SER A 36 -13.32 -7.94 7.02
N PRO A 37 -12.91 -9.19 7.28
CA PRO A 37 -12.30 -9.55 8.55
C PRO A 37 -11.10 -8.64 8.83
N HIS A 38 -10.80 -8.44 10.12
CA HIS A 38 -9.59 -7.73 10.52
C HIS A 38 -8.36 -8.50 10.04
N VAL A 39 -7.39 -7.79 9.47
CA VAL A 39 -6.11 -8.33 9.00
C VAL A 39 -4.97 -7.43 9.44
N THR A 40 -3.82 -8.02 9.73
CA THR A 40 -2.64 -7.26 10.16
C THR A 40 -2.04 -6.43 9.02
N ASN A 41 -2.28 -6.84 7.77
CA ASN A 41 -1.85 -6.12 6.57
C ASN A 41 -3.06 -5.72 5.70
N PRO A 42 -3.63 -4.52 5.92
CA PRO A 42 -4.93 -4.11 5.35
C PRO A 42 -4.81 -3.42 3.98
N TYR A 43 -3.80 -3.76 3.17
CA TYR A 43 -3.74 -3.29 1.78
C TYR A 43 -4.81 -3.97 0.93
N MET A 44 -5.42 -3.22 0.01
CA MET A 44 -6.31 -3.79 -1.00
C MET A 44 -5.58 -4.86 -1.82
N ARG A 45 -6.26 -6.00 -2.03
CA ARG A 45 -5.77 -7.12 -2.87
C ARG A 45 -6.80 -7.44 -3.95
N GLY A 46 -6.34 -7.97 -5.08
CA GLY A 46 -7.18 -8.30 -6.22
C GLY A 46 -7.51 -7.08 -7.10
N GLY A 47 -8.74 -7.00 -7.61
CA GLY A 47 -9.20 -5.88 -8.43
C GLY A 47 -9.11 -6.09 -9.94
N ALA A 48 -8.88 -7.32 -10.39
CA ALA A 48 -8.90 -7.70 -11.80
C ALA A 48 -10.02 -8.71 -12.07
N LEU A 49 -10.58 -8.64 -13.28
CA LEU A 49 -11.57 -9.62 -13.75
C LEU A 49 -10.85 -10.85 -14.34
N ARG A 50 -11.14 -12.04 -13.81
CA ARG A 50 -10.48 -13.30 -14.18
C ARG A 50 -11.51 -14.42 -14.28
N GLY A 51 -11.56 -15.12 -15.41
CA GLY A 51 -12.55 -16.19 -15.62
C GLY A 51 -14.01 -15.74 -15.39
N GLY A 52 -14.31 -14.46 -15.65
CA GLY A 52 -15.63 -13.86 -15.37
C GLY A 52 -15.89 -13.51 -13.90
N ARG A 53 -14.89 -13.62 -13.01
CA ARG A 53 -14.97 -13.29 -11.59
C ARG A 53 -14.09 -12.08 -11.25
N TYR A 54 -14.65 -11.13 -10.52
CA TYR A 54 -13.95 -9.98 -9.98
C TYR A 54 -13.88 -10.14 -8.47
N ASP A 55 -12.68 -10.34 -7.93
CA ASP A 55 -12.45 -10.40 -6.48
C ASP A 55 -11.60 -9.22 -6.04
N VAL A 56 -12.03 -8.57 -4.96
CA VAL A 56 -11.29 -7.57 -4.22
C VAL A 56 -11.40 -7.92 -2.74
N ARG A 57 -10.29 -7.81 -2.02
CA ARG A 57 -10.27 -7.99 -0.57
C ARG A 57 -9.62 -6.84 0.12
N THR A 58 -10.00 -6.68 1.40
CA THR A 58 -9.36 -5.75 2.33
C THR A 58 -9.21 -4.36 1.74
N ALA A 59 -10.18 -3.95 0.92
CA ALA A 59 -10.16 -2.67 0.21
C ALA A 59 -10.89 -1.62 1.02
N SER A 60 -10.25 -0.48 1.22
CA SER A 60 -10.95 0.68 1.75
C SER A 60 -11.96 1.22 0.74
N MET A 61 -12.96 1.96 1.20
CA MET A 61 -13.85 2.65 0.27
C MET A 61 -13.08 3.66 -0.58
N LEU A 62 -12.02 4.27 -0.04
CA LEU A 62 -11.11 5.09 -0.82
C LEU A 62 -10.41 4.29 -1.94
N ASP A 63 -9.93 3.07 -1.65
CA ASP A 63 -9.29 2.21 -2.66
C ASP A 63 -10.29 1.84 -3.76
N LEU A 64 -11.51 1.46 -3.38
CA LEU A 64 -12.58 1.10 -4.31
C LEU A 64 -12.96 2.28 -5.22
N ILE A 65 -13.10 3.49 -4.68
CA ILE A 65 -13.36 4.70 -5.47
C ILE A 65 -12.17 5.02 -6.40
N SER A 66 -10.95 4.96 -5.87
CA SER A 66 -9.73 5.23 -6.65
C SER A 66 -9.60 4.25 -7.83
N ALA A 67 -9.88 2.97 -7.60
CA ALA A 67 -9.90 1.93 -8.63
C ALA A 67 -11.04 2.16 -9.65
N ALA A 68 -12.25 2.43 -9.18
CA ALA A 68 -13.43 2.63 -10.01
C ALA A 68 -13.29 3.82 -10.97
N TYR A 69 -12.65 4.91 -10.52
CA TYR A 69 -12.49 6.13 -11.31
C TYR A 69 -11.09 6.33 -11.89
N SER A 70 -10.14 5.41 -11.64
CA SER A 70 -8.74 5.49 -12.10
C SER A 70 -8.05 6.80 -11.70
N VAL A 71 -8.18 7.19 -10.44
CA VAL A 71 -7.52 8.37 -9.88
C VAL A 71 -6.65 7.98 -8.69
N ASP A 72 -5.57 8.74 -8.45
CA ASP A 72 -4.81 8.60 -7.21
C ASP A 72 -5.73 8.82 -6.00
N ALA A 73 -5.56 8.02 -4.94
CA ALA A 73 -6.31 8.18 -3.69
C ALA A 73 -6.25 9.61 -3.12
N ALA A 74 -5.12 10.30 -3.31
CA ALA A 74 -4.96 11.70 -2.92
C ALA A 74 -5.88 12.66 -3.69
N LYS A 75 -6.36 12.30 -4.89
CA LYS A 75 -7.31 13.08 -5.71
C LYS A 75 -8.77 12.79 -5.37
N VAL A 76 -9.05 11.84 -4.48
CA VAL A 76 -10.40 11.65 -3.93
C VAL A 76 -10.51 12.49 -2.66
N GLN A 77 -11.45 13.43 -2.64
CA GLN A 77 -11.63 14.44 -1.61
C GLN A 77 -13.02 14.34 -0.97
N GLY A 78 -13.20 14.92 0.22
CA GLY A 78 -14.47 14.88 0.94
C GLY A 78 -14.87 13.49 1.44
N GLY A 79 -16.17 13.31 1.66
CA GLY A 79 -16.75 12.07 2.20
C GLY A 79 -16.51 11.87 3.70
N PRO A 80 -17.13 10.84 4.28
CA PRO A 80 -17.00 10.54 5.70
C PRO A 80 -15.61 10.02 6.05
N SER A 81 -15.25 10.13 7.33
CA SER A 81 -13.91 9.85 7.83
C SER A 81 -13.48 8.37 7.71
N TRP A 82 -14.45 7.44 7.68
CA TRP A 82 -14.20 5.99 7.59
C TRP A 82 -13.73 5.50 6.22
N LEU A 83 -13.75 6.35 5.18
CA LEU A 83 -13.39 5.97 3.80
C LEU A 83 -12.03 5.28 3.69
N ASP A 84 -11.08 5.68 4.53
CA ASP A 84 -9.69 5.20 4.58
C ASP A 84 -9.48 4.06 5.57
N THR A 85 -10.45 3.72 6.43
CA THR A 85 -10.25 2.80 7.56
C THR A 85 -11.11 1.55 7.49
N ASP A 86 -12.37 1.68 7.09
CA ASP A 86 -13.22 0.51 6.94
C ASP A 86 -12.81 -0.26 5.70
N ARG A 87 -12.97 -1.58 5.74
CA ARG A 87 -12.50 -2.49 4.69
C ARG A 87 -13.62 -3.39 4.23
N PHE A 88 -13.67 -3.63 2.93
CA PHE A 88 -14.68 -4.45 2.29
C PHE A 88 -14.05 -5.50 1.38
N ASP A 89 -14.67 -6.68 1.40
CA ASP A 89 -14.44 -7.74 0.43
C ASP A 89 -15.57 -7.71 -0.60
N ILE A 90 -15.22 -7.78 -1.88
CA ILE A 90 -16.14 -7.83 -3.01
C ILE A 90 -15.81 -9.06 -3.84
N ALA A 91 -16.79 -9.91 -4.09
CA ALA A 91 -16.71 -10.97 -5.09
C ALA A 91 -17.87 -10.83 -6.06
N ALA A 92 -17.60 -10.63 -7.34
CA ALA A 92 -18.63 -10.34 -8.33
C ALA A 92 -18.46 -11.18 -9.60
N LYS A 93 -19.57 -11.44 -10.29
CA LYS A 93 -19.60 -12.10 -11.59
C LYS A 93 -19.83 -11.07 -12.67
N ALA A 94 -18.95 -11.04 -13.68
CA ALA A 94 -19.15 -10.22 -14.86
C ALA A 94 -19.89 -10.99 -15.97
N PRO A 95 -20.63 -10.29 -16.85
CA PRO A 95 -21.13 -10.86 -18.09
C PRO A 95 -20.01 -11.51 -18.92
N VAL A 96 -20.36 -12.52 -19.70
CA VAL A 96 -19.42 -13.18 -20.62
C VAL A 96 -18.88 -12.18 -21.63
N ASN A 97 -17.58 -12.26 -21.94
CA ASN A 97 -16.87 -11.34 -22.85
C ASN A 97 -16.81 -9.87 -22.37
N THR A 98 -16.97 -9.61 -21.06
CA THR A 98 -16.75 -8.28 -20.48
C THR A 98 -15.33 -7.78 -20.81
N PRO A 99 -15.18 -6.63 -21.49
CA PRO A 99 -13.87 -6.03 -21.70
C PRO A 99 -13.25 -5.57 -20.36
N PRO A 100 -11.93 -5.72 -20.14
CA PRO A 100 -11.27 -5.26 -18.91
C PRO A 100 -11.55 -3.79 -18.56
N GLU A 101 -11.65 -2.92 -19.57
CA GLU A 101 -11.94 -1.50 -19.38
C GLU A 101 -13.34 -1.22 -18.83
N SER A 102 -14.30 -2.13 -19.03
CA SER A 102 -15.67 -2.00 -18.54
C SER A 102 -15.80 -2.29 -17.04
N VAL A 103 -14.85 -3.02 -16.46
CA VAL A 103 -14.87 -3.43 -15.05
C VAL A 103 -14.89 -2.23 -14.11
N LYS A 104 -14.19 -1.15 -14.48
CA LYS A 104 -14.18 0.11 -13.72
C LYS A 104 -15.58 0.72 -13.63
N GLN A 105 -16.31 0.74 -14.74
CA GLN A 105 -17.69 1.23 -14.79
C GLN A 105 -18.64 0.31 -14.02
N MET A 106 -18.45 -1.01 -14.10
CA MET A 106 -19.21 -1.97 -13.31
C MET A 106 -18.99 -1.78 -11.81
N LEU A 107 -17.76 -1.48 -11.39
CA LEU A 107 -17.43 -1.13 -10.01
C LEU A 107 -18.10 0.20 -9.60
N GLN A 108 -18.10 1.22 -10.45
CA GLN A 108 -18.85 2.47 -10.18
C GLN A 108 -20.33 2.18 -9.94
N THR A 109 -20.97 1.37 -10.80
CA THR A 109 -22.36 0.94 -10.65
C THR A 109 -22.57 0.20 -9.32
N LEU A 110 -21.70 -0.76 -8.99
CA LEU A 110 -21.77 -1.52 -7.74
C LEU A 110 -21.67 -0.61 -6.51
N LEU A 111 -20.74 0.35 -6.50
CA LEU A 111 -20.58 1.29 -5.38
C LEU A 111 -21.79 2.22 -5.25
N ALA A 112 -22.35 2.68 -6.36
CA ALA A 112 -23.57 3.49 -6.36
C ALA A 112 -24.78 2.70 -5.82
N GLU A 113 -24.95 1.44 -6.21
CA GLU A 113 -26.10 0.62 -5.81
C GLU A 113 -25.98 0.07 -4.38
N ARG A 114 -24.81 -0.44 -4.01
CA ARG A 114 -24.62 -1.13 -2.73
C ARG A 114 -24.29 -0.18 -1.60
N PHE A 115 -23.61 0.92 -1.89
CA PHE A 115 -23.20 1.91 -0.88
C PHE A 115 -23.85 3.28 -1.06
N ALA A 116 -24.77 3.47 -2.02
CA ALA A 116 -25.35 4.78 -2.33
C ALA A 116 -24.28 5.86 -2.60
N LEU A 117 -23.14 5.47 -3.17
CA LEU A 117 -22.03 6.37 -3.46
C LEU A 117 -22.49 7.48 -4.41
N LYS A 118 -22.25 8.73 -4.02
CA LYS A 118 -22.43 9.92 -4.87
C LYS A 118 -21.13 10.70 -4.90
N VAL A 119 -20.68 11.02 -6.11
CA VAL A 119 -19.48 11.79 -6.35
C VAL A 119 -19.70 12.83 -7.44
N HIS A 120 -18.90 13.89 -7.44
CA HIS A 120 -18.80 14.84 -8.54
C HIS A 120 -17.34 15.21 -8.81
N MET A 121 -17.09 15.78 -9.99
CA MET A 121 -15.79 16.35 -10.35
C MET A 121 -15.68 17.77 -9.85
N ASP A 122 -14.55 18.11 -9.25
CA ASP A 122 -14.23 19.46 -8.79
C ASP A 122 -12.76 19.78 -9.12
N THR A 123 -12.34 21.01 -8.91
CA THR A 123 -10.94 21.45 -9.04
C THR A 123 -10.47 22.04 -7.73
N LYS A 124 -9.51 21.40 -7.07
CA LYS A 124 -9.00 21.84 -5.77
C LYS A 124 -7.51 22.17 -5.81
N PRO A 125 -7.05 23.16 -5.00
CA PRO A 125 -5.63 23.46 -4.87
C PRO A 125 -4.93 22.31 -4.10
N MET A 126 -4.25 21.43 -4.83
CA MET A 126 -3.57 20.26 -4.27
C MET A 126 -2.07 20.52 -4.08
N PRO A 127 -1.44 20.03 -2.99
CA PRO A 127 0.01 20.11 -2.83
C PRO A 127 0.70 19.21 -3.86
N VAL A 128 1.61 19.79 -4.61
CA VAL A 128 2.47 19.13 -5.59
C VAL A 128 3.90 19.62 -5.41
N PHE A 129 4.85 18.93 -6.01
CA PHE A 129 6.15 19.53 -6.32
C PHE A 129 6.13 20.01 -7.77
N VAL A 130 6.66 21.19 -8.04
CA VAL A 130 6.86 21.70 -9.40
C VAL A 130 8.32 21.55 -9.76
N LEU A 131 8.58 20.89 -10.88
CA LEU A 131 9.90 20.81 -11.50
C LEU A 131 9.99 21.92 -12.56
N SER A 132 10.88 22.89 -12.36
CA SER A 132 11.11 24.00 -13.29
C SER A 132 12.59 24.12 -13.64
N VAL A 133 12.95 25.02 -14.57
CA VAL A 133 14.35 25.37 -14.79
C VAL A 133 14.89 26.15 -13.59
N GLY A 134 16.11 25.83 -13.16
CA GLY A 134 16.79 26.48 -12.04
C GLY A 134 17.44 27.82 -12.42
N LYS A 135 18.24 28.38 -11.51
CA LYS A 135 18.99 29.62 -11.77
C LYS A 135 20.24 29.30 -12.59
N GLY A 136 20.08 29.17 -13.90
CA GLY A 136 21.19 28.91 -14.82
C GLY A 136 20.75 28.11 -16.04
N LYS A 137 21.74 27.66 -16.84
CA LYS A 137 21.48 26.71 -17.92
C LYS A 137 21.24 25.31 -17.32
N PRO A 138 20.29 24.52 -17.83
CA PRO A 138 20.14 23.12 -17.48
C PRO A 138 21.48 22.39 -17.66
N LYS A 139 21.83 21.55 -16.69
CA LYS A 139 23.05 20.73 -16.68
C LYS A 139 22.68 19.29 -17.05
N LEU A 140 22.05 19.16 -18.21
CA LEU A 140 21.56 17.90 -18.76
C LEU A 140 22.26 17.67 -20.10
N LYS A 141 22.59 16.42 -20.43
CA LYS A 141 23.11 16.06 -21.75
C LYS A 141 21.94 15.65 -22.62
N GLU A 142 21.81 16.19 -23.83
CA GLU A 142 20.81 15.69 -24.79
C GLU A 142 21.14 14.24 -25.16
N TRP A 143 20.12 13.40 -25.20
CA TRP A 143 20.28 12.00 -25.61
C TRP A 143 20.65 11.91 -27.09
N ASP A 144 21.71 11.18 -27.39
CA ASP A 144 22.30 11.06 -28.72
C ASP A 144 21.73 9.90 -29.55
N GLY A 145 20.69 9.22 -29.06
CA GLY A 145 20.07 8.08 -29.73
C GLY A 145 20.72 6.73 -29.43
N SER A 146 21.82 6.69 -28.66
CA SER A 146 22.66 5.49 -28.51
C SER A 146 22.18 4.49 -27.44
N SER A 147 21.41 4.94 -26.45
CA SER A 147 21.13 4.18 -25.22
C SER A 147 19.63 3.99 -24.96
N PRO A 148 19.18 2.81 -24.47
CA PRO A 148 17.78 2.57 -24.14
C PRO A 148 17.31 3.49 -22.99
N SER A 149 16.01 3.80 -22.98
CA SER A 149 15.41 4.62 -21.92
C SER A 149 15.36 3.86 -20.59
N GLY A 150 15.80 4.54 -19.53
CA GLY A 150 15.66 4.05 -18.16
C GLY A 150 16.57 4.78 -17.18
N CYS A 151 16.22 4.66 -15.90
CA CYS A 151 17.06 5.08 -14.78
C CYS A 151 17.53 3.84 -14.02
N ARG A 152 18.81 3.79 -13.68
CA ARG A 152 19.43 2.70 -12.93
C ARG A 152 20.21 3.26 -11.75
N GLY A 153 19.97 2.70 -10.57
CA GLY A 153 20.79 2.98 -9.39
C GLY A 153 22.19 2.41 -9.58
N GLU A 154 23.20 3.26 -9.37
CA GLU A 154 24.60 2.85 -9.45
C GLU A 154 25.03 2.25 -8.11
N PRO A 155 25.55 1.00 -8.07
CA PRO A 155 26.05 0.39 -6.84
C PRO A 155 27.16 1.24 -6.24
N GLN A 156 27.04 1.54 -4.95
CA GLN A 156 28.06 2.28 -4.22
C GLN A 156 28.82 1.34 -3.29
N THR A 157 30.14 1.45 -3.27
CA THR A 157 31.03 0.75 -2.32
C THR A 157 31.63 1.80 -1.38
N PRO A 158 30.83 2.37 -0.45
CA PRO A 158 31.34 3.37 0.47
C PRO A 158 32.46 2.78 1.34
N ALA A 159 33.48 3.59 1.63
CA ALA A 159 34.53 3.22 2.57
C ALA A 159 33.92 2.91 3.95
N PRO A 160 34.54 2.04 4.77
CA PRO A 160 34.09 1.78 6.13
C PRO A 160 33.90 3.09 6.92
N GLY A 161 32.71 3.32 7.46
CA GLY A 161 32.35 4.54 8.18
C GLY A 161 31.84 5.71 7.34
N ALA A 162 31.88 5.62 6.01
CA ALA A 162 31.28 6.63 5.13
C ALA A 162 29.75 6.47 5.09
N VAL A 163 29.05 7.60 5.07
CA VAL A 163 27.59 7.62 5.03
C VAL A 163 27.11 7.23 3.63
N PRO A 164 26.19 6.24 3.51
CA PRO A 164 25.66 5.84 2.21
C PRO A 164 24.95 7.00 1.51
N TYR A 165 25.12 7.06 0.19
CA TYR A 165 24.41 7.95 -0.70
C TYR A 165 23.83 7.15 -1.86
N ILE A 166 22.91 7.77 -2.58
CA ILE A 166 22.22 7.20 -3.73
C ILE A 166 22.73 7.93 -4.96
N VAL A 167 23.07 7.18 -6.00
CA VAL A 167 23.39 7.69 -7.33
C VAL A 167 22.48 6.98 -8.30
N VAL A 168 21.85 7.75 -9.19
CA VAL A 168 21.05 7.20 -10.27
C VAL A 168 21.53 7.81 -11.59
N ALA A 169 21.91 6.92 -12.51
CA ALA A 169 22.16 7.27 -13.89
C ALA A 169 20.88 7.06 -14.70
N CYS A 170 20.45 8.10 -15.40
CA CYS A 170 19.27 8.12 -16.23
C CYS A 170 19.65 8.39 -17.67
N HIS A 171 19.07 7.61 -18.59
CA HIS A 171 19.27 7.76 -20.03
C HIS A 171 17.94 7.91 -20.74
N ASN A 172 17.93 8.73 -21.79
CA ASN A 172 16.77 8.97 -22.65
C ASN A 172 15.49 9.23 -21.83
N GLN A 173 15.54 10.25 -20.96
CA GLN A 173 14.42 10.67 -20.13
C GLN A 173 13.84 12.01 -20.59
N THR A 174 12.54 12.08 -20.79
CA THR A 174 11.81 13.35 -20.88
C THR A 174 11.68 13.99 -19.49
N MET A 175 11.40 15.29 -19.43
CA MET A 175 11.16 15.97 -18.14
C MET A 175 9.89 15.49 -17.45
N GLU A 176 8.88 15.05 -18.22
CA GLU A 176 7.69 14.39 -17.68
C GLU A 176 8.04 13.05 -17.02
N GLN A 177 8.87 12.22 -17.66
CA GLN A 177 9.34 10.95 -17.07
C GLN A 177 10.21 11.18 -15.83
N LEU A 178 11.09 12.20 -15.84
CA LEU A 178 11.84 12.58 -14.64
C LEU A 178 10.90 13.01 -13.51
N ALA A 179 9.89 13.84 -13.78
CA ALA A 179 8.91 14.25 -12.78
C ALA A 179 8.19 13.05 -12.17
N GLN A 180 7.72 12.11 -13.01
CA GLN A 180 7.08 10.87 -12.54
C GLN A 180 8.06 10.02 -11.70
N GLY A 181 9.28 9.82 -12.17
CA GLY A 181 10.29 8.98 -11.50
C GLY A 181 10.89 9.56 -10.22
N LEU A 182 10.89 10.89 -10.02
CA LEU A 182 11.45 11.53 -8.82
C LEU A 182 10.78 11.05 -7.53
N ARG A 183 9.47 10.78 -7.57
CA ARG A 183 8.74 10.21 -6.43
C ARG A 183 9.22 8.80 -6.10
N ASP A 184 9.43 7.97 -7.12
CA ASP A 184 9.85 6.58 -6.94
C ASP A 184 11.29 6.48 -6.47
N MET A 185 12.19 7.29 -7.04
CA MET A 185 13.60 7.31 -6.68
C MET A 185 13.86 7.97 -5.32
N ALA A 186 13.20 9.09 -5.04
CA ALA A 186 13.47 9.93 -3.87
C ALA A 186 12.25 10.08 -2.95
N GLY A 187 11.43 9.04 -2.80
CA GLY A 187 10.18 9.06 -2.02
C GLY A 187 10.34 9.42 -0.54
N GLY A 188 11.55 9.26 0.02
CA GLY A 188 11.88 9.78 1.35
C GLY A 188 11.82 11.31 1.44
N TYR A 189 11.92 12.03 0.33
CA TYR A 189 11.81 13.48 0.25
C TYR A 189 10.56 13.96 -0.49
N VAL A 190 10.25 13.33 -1.63
CA VAL A 190 9.20 13.73 -2.56
C VAL A 190 7.98 12.84 -2.34
N THR A 191 7.07 13.29 -1.47
CA THR A 191 5.90 12.52 -1.05
C THR A 191 4.62 12.86 -1.81
N ASN A 192 4.64 13.94 -2.61
CA ASN A 192 3.52 14.40 -3.44
C ASN A 192 3.87 14.27 -4.93
N PRO A 193 2.87 14.26 -5.83
CA PRO A 193 3.11 14.25 -7.28
C PRO A 193 4.00 15.41 -7.73
N VAL A 194 4.83 15.16 -8.74
CA VAL A 194 5.67 16.18 -9.36
C VAL A 194 5.06 16.59 -10.69
N VAL A 195 5.00 17.89 -10.95
CA VAL A 195 4.50 18.47 -12.20
C VAL A 195 5.64 19.11 -12.95
N ASP A 196 5.84 18.69 -14.20
CA ASP A 196 6.82 19.30 -15.10
C ASP A 196 6.33 20.66 -15.59
N GLN A 197 7.09 21.70 -15.28
CA GLN A 197 6.96 23.07 -15.79
C GLN A 197 8.32 23.59 -16.28
N THR A 198 9.23 22.69 -16.68
CA THR A 198 10.54 23.07 -17.20
C THR A 198 10.43 23.69 -18.59
N GLY A 199 9.46 23.24 -19.40
CA GLY A 199 9.34 23.60 -20.81
C GLY A 199 10.46 23.02 -21.70
N LEU A 200 11.33 22.16 -21.16
CA LEU A 200 12.42 21.54 -21.90
C LEU A 200 11.88 20.39 -22.76
N LYS A 201 12.14 20.45 -24.05
CA LYS A 201 11.76 19.40 -25.01
C LYS A 201 12.92 18.45 -25.24
N GLY A 202 12.60 17.24 -25.71
CA GLY A 202 13.60 16.21 -26.00
C GLY A 202 13.82 15.26 -24.82
N ALA A 203 14.79 14.36 -25.00
CA ALA A 203 15.18 13.37 -24.01
C ALA A 203 16.62 13.63 -23.56
N TRP A 204 16.89 13.34 -22.29
CA TRP A 204 18.08 13.76 -21.60
C TRP A 204 18.76 12.59 -20.90
N ASP A 205 20.08 12.63 -20.89
CA ASP A 205 20.96 11.80 -20.09
C ASP A 205 21.49 12.64 -18.92
N PHE A 206 21.45 12.08 -17.72
CA PHE A 206 21.98 12.72 -16.53
C PHE A 206 22.27 11.70 -15.42
N GLU A 207 23.16 12.08 -14.52
CA GLU A 207 23.38 11.38 -13.26
C GLU A 207 22.98 12.33 -12.12
N ILE A 208 22.32 11.79 -11.10
CA ILE A 208 21.98 12.55 -9.91
C ILE A 208 22.35 11.78 -8.64
N LYS A 209 23.03 12.47 -7.72
CA LYS A 209 23.48 11.97 -6.43
C LYS A 209 22.78 12.69 -5.29
N TRP A 210 22.25 11.94 -4.31
CA TRP A 210 21.72 12.51 -3.08
C TRP A 210 21.88 11.60 -1.87
N THR A 211 21.78 12.17 -0.68
CA THR A 211 21.81 11.43 0.58
C THR A 211 20.38 11.12 1.00
N GLY A 212 20.10 9.85 1.35
CA GLY A 212 18.77 9.48 1.85
C GLY A 212 18.38 10.29 3.08
N ARG A 213 17.10 10.68 3.22
CA ARG A 213 16.63 11.60 4.28
C ARG A 213 17.08 11.18 5.68
N GLY A 214 16.97 9.89 6.02
CA GLY A 214 17.37 9.36 7.32
C GLY A 214 18.88 9.33 7.59
N GLN A 215 19.70 9.56 6.56
CA GLN A 215 21.17 9.59 6.64
C GLN A 215 21.73 11.01 6.50
N LEU A 216 20.88 11.98 6.10
CA LEU A 216 21.33 13.34 5.74
C LEU A 216 22.11 14.01 6.87
N ALA A 217 21.65 13.84 8.11
CA ALA A 217 22.32 14.43 9.25
C ALA A 217 23.61 13.73 9.66
N LEU A 218 23.66 12.41 9.50
CA LEU A 218 24.92 11.68 9.72
C LEU A 218 25.97 12.12 8.70
N ALA A 219 25.54 12.42 7.46
CA ALA A 219 26.43 12.90 6.39
C ALA A 219 26.94 14.33 6.62
N GLY A 220 26.27 15.14 7.44
CA GLY A 220 26.69 16.51 7.76
C GLY A 220 26.95 17.34 6.49
N ALA A 221 28.16 17.90 6.38
CA ALA A 221 28.56 18.73 5.24
C ALA A 221 28.69 17.97 3.92
N ASP A 222 28.89 16.64 3.98
CA ASP A 222 28.97 15.78 2.79
C ASP A 222 27.59 15.33 2.29
N GLY A 223 26.54 15.65 3.06
CA GLY A 223 25.15 15.34 2.71
C GLY A 223 24.57 16.32 1.69
N ILE A 224 23.78 15.80 0.75
CA ILE A 224 23.00 16.64 -0.17
C ILE A 224 21.56 16.15 -0.27
N SER A 225 20.60 17.07 -0.08
CA SER A 225 19.18 16.76 -0.23
C SER A 225 18.81 16.56 -1.71
N ILE A 226 17.68 15.91 -2.00
CA ILE A 226 17.23 15.80 -3.40
C ILE A 226 16.93 17.18 -4.01
N PHE A 227 16.44 18.15 -3.23
CA PHE A 227 16.13 19.49 -3.70
C PHE A 227 17.41 20.23 -4.13
N ASP A 228 18.45 20.14 -3.30
CA ASP A 228 19.78 20.68 -3.63
C ASP A 228 20.44 19.93 -4.79
N ALA A 229 20.26 18.61 -4.89
CA ALA A 229 20.82 17.80 -5.96
C ALA A 229 20.20 18.19 -7.32
N VAL A 230 18.87 18.31 -7.39
CA VAL A 230 18.16 18.76 -8.61
C VAL A 230 18.63 20.16 -9.03
N ASP A 231 18.82 21.08 -8.09
CA ASP A 231 19.33 22.43 -8.37
C ASP A 231 20.79 22.45 -8.80
N LYS A 232 21.69 21.91 -7.98
CA LYS A 232 23.12 22.06 -8.19
C LYS A 232 23.66 21.16 -9.29
N GLN A 233 23.09 19.96 -9.46
CA GLN A 233 23.61 18.95 -10.39
C GLN A 233 22.89 18.97 -11.74
N LEU A 234 21.56 19.16 -11.75
CA LEU A 234 20.77 19.17 -12.99
C LEU A 234 20.46 20.59 -13.50
N GLY A 235 20.68 21.63 -12.69
CA GLY A 235 20.31 23.00 -13.05
C GLY A 235 18.79 23.20 -13.18
N LEU A 236 18.01 22.34 -12.54
CA LEU A 236 16.55 22.42 -12.47
C LEU A 236 16.14 22.92 -11.08
N LYS A 237 14.86 22.98 -10.77
CA LYS A 237 14.38 23.38 -9.45
C LYS A 237 13.18 22.53 -9.09
N LEU A 238 13.16 22.02 -7.87
CA LEU A 238 12.05 21.23 -7.35
C LEU A 238 11.47 21.94 -6.11
N GLU A 239 10.24 22.43 -6.19
CA GLU A 239 9.64 23.21 -5.11
C GLU A 239 8.22 22.78 -4.78
N PRO A 240 7.83 22.76 -3.49
CA PRO A 240 6.45 22.53 -3.10
C PRO A 240 5.57 23.71 -3.55
N GLN A 241 4.48 23.41 -4.26
CA GLN A 241 3.46 24.38 -4.64
C GLN A 241 2.07 23.81 -4.45
N ARG A 242 1.04 24.66 -4.52
CA ARG A 242 -0.35 24.22 -4.66
C ARG A 242 -0.85 24.61 -6.03
N ILE A 243 -1.30 23.63 -6.80
CA ILE A 243 -1.88 23.87 -8.12
C ILE A 243 -3.33 23.40 -8.17
N ALA A 244 -4.13 24.05 -9.00
CA ALA A 244 -5.49 23.64 -9.29
C ALA A 244 -5.46 22.28 -10.01
N THR A 245 -5.94 21.23 -9.34
CA THR A 245 -5.92 19.86 -9.86
C THR A 245 -7.35 19.31 -9.89
N PRO A 246 -7.77 18.65 -10.98
CA PRO A 246 -9.04 17.92 -11.02
C PRO A 246 -9.07 16.83 -9.94
N VAL A 247 -10.17 16.79 -9.19
CA VAL A 247 -10.40 15.84 -8.10
C VAL A 247 -11.80 15.26 -8.18
N ILE A 248 -11.98 14.11 -7.55
CA ILE A 248 -13.29 13.52 -7.32
C ILE A 248 -13.69 13.87 -5.89
N VAL A 249 -14.84 14.50 -5.72
CA VAL A 249 -15.39 14.82 -4.40
C VAL A 249 -16.47 13.81 -4.08
N VAL A 250 -16.35 13.17 -2.91
CA VAL A 250 -17.38 12.28 -2.37
C VAL A 250 -18.41 13.11 -1.64
N ASP A 251 -19.62 13.14 -2.18
CA ASP A 251 -20.76 13.86 -1.60
C ASP A 251 -21.39 13.05 -0.46
N SER A 252 -21.63 11.77 -0.70
CA SER A 252 -22.20 10.86 0.28
C SER A 252 -21.86 9.41 -0.05
N VAL A 253 -21.74 8.59 0.98
CA VAL A 253 -21.63 7.14 0.88
C VAL A 253 -22.11 6.51 2.19
N ASN A 254 -22.81 5.39 2.10
CA ASN A 254 -23.25 4.63 3.26
C ASN A 254 -22.13 3.70 3.73
N GLN A 255 -21.93 3.61 5.03
CA GLN A 255 -20.90 2.73 5.62
C GLN A 255 -21.28 1.25 5.50
N ARG A 256 -22.56 0.94 5.70
CA ARG A 256 -23.09 -0.42 5.57
C ARG A 256 -23.61 -0.63 4.14
N PRO A 257 -23.13 -1.65 3.41
CA PRO A 257 -23.70 -1.98 2.12
C PRO A 257 -25.13 -2.51 2.27
N THR A 258 -25.93 -2.41 1.22
CA THR A 258 -27.22 -3.12 1.12
C THR A 258 -27.01 -4.63 1.18
N ASP A 259 -28.04 -5.39 1.56
CA ASP A 259 -27.94 -6.84 1.72
C ASP A 259 -27.62 -7.57 0.41
N ASN A 260 -26.87 -8.67 0.49
CA ASN A 260 -26.53 -9.49 -0.67
C ASN A 260 -27.77 -10.23 -1.21
N PRO A 261 -27.86 -10.43 -2.54
CA PRO A 261 -28.94 -11.21 -3.12
C PRO A 261 -28.90 -12.67 -2.63
N PRO A 262 -30.06 -13.33 -2.46
CA PRO A 262 -30.11 -14.73 -2.03
C PRO A 262 -29.29 -15.66 -2.94
N GLY A 263 -28.52 -16.57 -2.36
CA GLY A 263 -27.74 -17.57 -3.10
C GLY A 263 -26.49 -17.04 -3.80
N VAL A 264 -26.06 -15.79 -3.50
CA VAL A 264 -24.93 -15.15 -4.18
C VAL A 264 -23.67 -16.01 -4.25
N SER A 265 -23.28 -16.64 -3.14
CA SER A 265 -22.03 -17.41 -3.07
C SER A 265 -22.02 -18.62 -4.01
N ALA A 266 -23.20 -19.19 -4.30
CA ALA A 266 -23.34 -20.32 -5.24
C ALA A 266 -23.39 -19.88 -6.72
N ALA A 267 -23.77 -18.62 -6.98
CA ALA A 267 -23.87 -18.06 -8.33
C ALA A 267 -22.56 -17.45 -8.83
N LEU A 268 -21.61 -17.17 -7.93
CA LEU A 268 -20.28 -16.70 -8.28
C LEU A 268 -19.49 -17.82 -8.99
N PRO A 269 -18.72 -17.50 -10.05
CA PRO A 269 -17.79 -18.47 -10.64
C PRO A 269 -16.86 -19.03 -9.56
N PRO A 270 -16.44 -20.30 -9.61
CA PRO A 270 -15.48 -20.82 -8.65
C PRO A 270 -14.17 -20.04 -8.75
N ARG A 271 -13.45 -19.94 -7.62
CA ARG A 271 -12.08 -19.42 -7.66
C ARG A 271 -11.20 -20.38 -8.48
N PRO A 272 -10.18 -19.88 -9.21
CA PRO A 272 -9.24 -20.75 -9.89
C PRO A 272 -8.64 -21.79 -8.93
N PRO A 273 -8.45 -23.06 -9.35
CA PRO A 273 -7.81 -24.06 -8.52
C PRO A 273 -6.42 -23.59 -8.10
N ALA A 274 -6.16 -23.65 -6.80
CA ALA A 274 -4.95 -23.14 -6.17
C ALA A 274 -3.87 -24.23 -6.11
N GLU A 275 -3.48 -24.77 -7.25
CA GLU A 275 -2.39 -25.75 -7.33
C GLU A 275 -1.39 -25.33 -8.41
N PHE A 276 -0.11 -25.56 -8.15
CA PHE A 276 0.93 -25.39 -9.17
C PHE A 276 0.87 -26.58 -10.13
N GLU A 277 0.98 -26.32 -11.44
CA GLU A 277 1.09 -27.41 -12.43
C GLU A 277 2.43 -28.15 -12.29
N VAL A 278 3.48 -27.40 -11.97
CA VAL A 278 4.83 -27.94 -11.72
C VAL A 278 5.36 -27.32 -10.44
N ALA A 279 5.78 -28.17 -9.50
CA ALA A 279 6.49 -27.73 -8.30
C ALA A 279 7.63 -28.71 -7.96
N THR A 280 8.84 -28.18 -7.85
CA THR A 280 10.01 -28.92 -7.37
C THR A 280 10.45 -28.39 -6.02
N ILE A 281 10.63 -29.28 -5.05
CA ILE A 281 11.15 -28.97 -3.72
C ILE A 281 12.39 -29.82 -3.49
N ARG A 282 13.47 -29.17 -3.04
CA ARG A 282 14.72 -29.85 -2.68
C ARG A 282 15.30 -29.23 -1.41
N PRO A 283 15.87 -30.03 -0.49
CA PRO A 283 16.69 -29.48 0.58
C PRO A 283 17.78 -28.59 -0.01
N SER A 284 17.95 -27.40 0.55
CA SER A 284 18.99 -26.46 0.11
C SER A 284 20.37 -26.99 0.41
N ARG A 285 21.36 -26.48 -0.32
CA ARG A 285 22.75 -26.88 -0.11
C ARG A 285 23.25 -26.40 1.27
N PRO A 286 24.02 -27.23 2.02
CA PRO A 286 24.49 -26.85 3.35
C PRO A 286 25.39 -25.60 3.42
N ASP A 287 26.01 -25.22 2.30
CA ASP A 287 26.92 -24.08 2.16
C ASP A 287 26.21 -22.80 1.66
N ALA A 288 24.89 -22.84 1.42
CA ALA A 288 24.13 -21.68 0.99
C ALA A 288 24.05 -20.64 2.13
N THR A 289 24.54 -19.43 1.87
CA THR A 289 24.67 -18.37 2.89
C THR A 289 23.56 -17.32 2.83
N ASN A 290 22.90 -17.16 1.69
CA ASN A 290 21.88 -16.14 1.48
C ASN A 290 20.56 -16.79 1.08
N SER A 291 19.46 -16.37 1.70
CA SER A 291 18.11 -16.70 1.24
C SER A 291 17.68 -15.70 0.16
N ARG A 292 17.06 -16.20 -0.90
CA ARG A 292 16.46 -15.37 -1.95
C ARG A 292 15.10 -15.93 -2.28
N ALA A 293 14.11 -15.08 -2.51
CA ALA A 293 12.85 -15.55 -3.06
C ALA A 293 12.19 -14.51 -3.94
N ARG A 294 11.55 -15.03 -4.98
CA ARG A 294 10.57 -14.36 -5.81
C ARG A 294 9.27 -15.14 -5.70
N LEU A 295 8.30 -14.56 -4.99
CA LEU A 295 6.99 -15.13 -4.70
C LEU A 295 5.94 -14.16 -5.24
N GLU A 296 5.80 -14.10 -6.56
CA GLU A 296 4.94 -13.13 -7.21
C GLU A 296 4.44 -13.66 -8.54
N HIS A 297 3.29 -13.17 -9.00
CA HIS A 297 2.77 -13.42 -10.34
C HIS A 297 2.65 -14.92 -10.69
N GLY A 298 2.29 -15.77 -9.72
CA GLY A 298 2.12 -17.21 -9.94
C GLY A 298 3.41 -17.99 -10.13
N ARG A 299 4.56 -17.37 -9.84
CA ARG A 299 5.86 -18.04 -9.78
C ARG A 299 6.39 -18.03 -8.36
N VAL A 300 6.86 -19.19 -7.93
CA VAL A 300 7.72 -19.34 -6.75
C VAL A 300 9.10 -19.70 -7.25
N ASP A 301 10.08 -18.88 -6.90
CA ASP A 301 11.49 -19.14 -7.11
C ASP A 301 12.22 -18.76 -5.81
N ALA A 302 12.37 -19.74 -4.93
CA ALA A 302 12.96 -19.58 -3.62
C ALA A 302 14.23 -20.42 -3.50
N GLU A 303 15.32 -19.80 -3.08
CA GLU A 303 16.61 -20.43 -2.82
C GLU A 303 16.94 -20.27 -1.34
N ASN A 304 17.41 -21.36 -0.73
CA ASN A 304 17.85 -21.38 0.67
C ASN A 304 16.80 -20.81 1.64
N MET A 305 15.52 -21.14 1.43
CA MET A 305 14.42 -20.53 2.18
C MET A 305 14.04 -21.36 3.41
N PRO A 306 14.01 -20.78 4.62
CA PRO A 306 13.49 -21.48 5.79
C PRO A 306 12.03 -21.90 5.59
N LEU A 307 11.70 -23.15 5.93
CA LEU A 307 10.33 -23.65 5.81
C LEU A 307 9.33 -22.84 6.65
N LYS A 308 9.76 -22.34 7.81
CA LYS A 308 8.99 -21.40 8.64
C LYS A 308 8.55 -20.15 7.87
N ASN A 309 9.44 -19.55 7.08
CA ASN A 309 9.13 -18.33 6.34
C ASN A 309 8.11 -18.58 5.23
N ILE A 310 8.14 -19.76 4.61
CA ILE A 310 7.16 -20.15 3.58
C ILE A 310 5.77 -20.33 4.22
N ILE A 311 5.70 -20.93 5.41
CA ILE A 311 4.46 -21.05 6.19
C ILE A 311 3.94 -19.68 6.59
N MET A 312 4.79 -18.81 7.14
CA MET A 312 4.39 -17.46 7.53
C MET A 312 3.87 -16.65 6.33
N PHE A 313 4.52 -16.76 5.16
CA PHE A 313 4.02 -16.17 3.92
C PHE A 313 2.64 -16.70 3.54
N ALA A 314 2.47 -18.03 3.54
CA ALA A 314 1.23 -18.69 3.13
C ALA A 314 0.04 -18.29 4.00
N TRP A 315 0.23 -18.05 5.30
CA TRP A 315 -0.81 -17.58 6.22
C TRP A 315 -0.80 -16.07 6.50
N ASP A 316 0.07 -15.31 5.82
CA ASP A 316 0.23 -13.86 6.00
C ASP A 316 0.56 -13.45 7.45
N LEU A 317 1.37 -14.27 8.13
CA LEU A 317 1.83 -14.04 9.49
C LEU A 317 3.01 -13.07 9.48
N ASN A 318 2.92 -12.04 10.31
CA ASN A 318 3.90 -10.95 10.38
C ASN A 318 4.71 -10.93 11.68
N ALA A 319 4.49 -11.91 12.57
CA ALA A 319 5.27 -12.13 13.78
C ALA A 319 5.39 -13.63 14.08
N ASP A 320 6.56 -14.05 14.55
CA ASP A 320 6.83 -15.43 14.97
C ASP A 320 5.88 -15.89 16.09
N GLU A 321 5.46 -14.96 16.95
CA GLU A 321 4.53 -15.22 18.05
C GLU A 321 3.13 -15.64 17.59
N LEU A 322 2.78 -15.36 16.32
CA LEU A 322 1.52 -15.78 15.70
C LEU A 322 1.60 -17.21 15.11
N LEU A 323 2.74 -17.89 15.26
CA LEU A 323 2.93 -19.28 14.87
C LEU A 323 3.24 -20.14 16.10
N ALA A 324 2.36 -21.08 16.40
CA ALA A 324 2.52 -22.01 17.51
C ALA A 324 2.60 -23.47 17.04
N GLY A 325 3.13 -24.35 17.90
CA GLY A 325 3.28 -25.77 17.57
C GLY A 325 4.41 -26.07 16.56
N ALA A 326 5.11 -25.05 16.07
CA ALA A 326 6.21 -25.19 15.13
C ALA A 326 7.34 -26.09 15.67
N PRO A 327 7.63 -27.23 15.00
CA PRO A 327 8.79 -28.05 15.35
C PRO A 327 10.10 -27.27 15.14
N LYS A 328 11.11 -27.53 15.98
CA LYS A 328 12.41 -26.83 15.94
C LYS A 328 13.12 -26.89 14.59
N PHE A 329 12.90 -27.95 13.81
CA PHE A 329 13.52 -28.07 12.50
C PHE A 329 13.06 -26.97 11.54
N LEU A 330 11.89 -26.35 11.74
CA LEU A 330 11.40 -25.29 10.85
C LEU A 330 12.30 -24.04 10.84
N ASP A 331 13.05 -23.80 11.91
CA ASP A 331 14.00 -22.69 11.99
C ASP A 331 15.31 -22.97 11.22
N SER A 332 15.61 -24.24 10.92
CA SER A 332 16.89 -24.67 10.31
C SER A 332 16.74 -25.51 9.04
N ALA A 333 15.53 -25.89 8.66
CA ALA A 333 15.25 -26.63 7.44
C ALA A 333 15.05 -25.64 6.30
N HIS A 334 16.00 -25.65 5.36
CA HIS A 334 16.02 -24.77 4.20
C HIS A 334 15.69 -25.56 2.93
N PHE A 335 14.86 -24.97 2.08
CA PHE A 335 14.46 -25.57 0.82
C PHE A 335 14.65 -24.61 -0.35
N ASP A 336 15.05 -25.19 -1.48
CA ASP A 336 14.96 -24.58 -2.79
C ASP A 336 13.61 -25.01 -3.39
N ILE A 337 12.76 -24.03 -3.71
CA ILE A 337 11.42 -24.26 -4.26
C ILE A 337 11.31 -23.53 -5.59
N THR A 338 10.98 -24.29 -6.64
CA THR A 338 10.56 -23.73 -7.91
C THR A 338 9.17 -24.22 -8.21
N ALA A 339 8.20 -23.31 -8.34
CA ALA A 339 6.82 -23.65 -8.67
C ALA A 339 6.23 -22.68 -9.69
N GLN A 340 5.40 -23.19 -10.60
CA GLN A 340 4.78 -22.42 -11.68
C GLN A 340 3.26 -22.67 -11.73
N ALA A 341 2.50 -21.58 -11.85
CA ALA A 341 1.06 -21.65 -12.06
C ALA A 341 0.72 -22.35 -13.40
N PRO A 342 -0.49 -22.92 -13.52
CA PRO A 342 -0.88 -23.69 -14.70
C PRO A 342 -0.80 -22.94 -16.03
N ALA A 343 -0.41 -23.65 -17.08
CA ALA A 343 -0.37 -23.18 -18.45
C ALA A 343 -1.74 -22.65 -18.91
N GLY A 344 -1.78 -21.41 -19.39
CA GLY A 344 -3.01 -20.72 -19.80
C GLY A 344 -3.54 -19.72 -18.77
N MET A 345 -2.99 -19.70 -17.55
CA MET A 345 -3.14 -18.60 -16.61
C MET A 345 -2.04 -17.57 -16.89
N ALA A 346 -2.40 -16.33 -17.22
CA ALA A 346 -1.39 -15.31 -17.42
C ALA A 346 -0.75 -14.96 -16.05
N LEU A 347 0.56 -14.71 -15.99
CA LEU A 347 1.26 -14.47 -14.71
C LEU A 347 0.70 -13.27 -13.93
N ASN A 348 0.17 -12.25 -14.64
CA ASN A 348 -0.54 -11.11 -14.05
C ASN A 348 -1.95 -11.47 -13.52
N GLU A 349 -2.45 -12.68 -13.80
CA GLU A 349 -3.71 -13.20 -13.28
C GLU A 349 -3.56 -13.88 -11.91
N VAL A 350 -2.34 -14.20 -11.48
CA VAL A 350 -2.08 -14.73 -10.13
C VAL A 350 -1.59 -13.61 -9.21
N ASP A 351 -2.50 -13.06 -8.41
CA ASP A 351 -2.12 -12.17 -7.32
C ASP A 351 -1.62 -12.95 -6.09
N ASP A 352 -1.11 -12.21 -5.11
CA ASP A 352 -0.51 -12.79 -3.91
C ASP A 352 -1.49 -13.64 -3.08
N GLU A 353 -2.80 -13.46 -3.23
CA GLU A 353 -3.76 -14.28 -2.49
C GLU A 353 -3.89 -15.66 -3.09
N VAL A 354 -4.08 -15.72 -4.41
CA VAL A 354 -4.09 -16.99 -5.15
C VAL A 354 -2.76 -17.70 -4.94
N LEU A 355 -1.64 -16.97 -5.00
CA LEU A 355 -0.32 -17.53 -4.74
C LEU A 355 -0.19 -18.11 -3.32
N ARG A 356 -0.65 -17.41 -2.29
CA ARG A 356 -0.64 -17.94 -0.91
C ARG A 356 -1.47 -19.22 -0.79
N LEU A 357 -2.63 -19.29 -1.45
CA LEU A 357 -3.45 -20.51 -1.47
C LEU A 357 -2.72 -21.66 -2.17
N MET A 358 -2.03 -21.39 -3.29
CA MET A 358 -1.20 -22.38 -3.98
C MET A 358 -0.06 -22.89 -3.11
N VAL A 359 0.60 -22.00 -2.36
CA VAL A 359 1.63 -22.38 -1.40
C VAL A 359 1.04 -23.22 -0.25
N ARG A 360 -0.16 -22.91 0.26
CA ARG A 360 -0.82 -23.75 1.28
C ARG A 360 -1.10 -25.15 0.75
N ALA A 361 -1.64 -25.26 -0.47
CA ALA A 361 -1.89 -26.55 -1.11
C ALA A 361 -0.59 -27.34 -1.30
N LEU A 362 0.48 -26.68 -1.77
CA LEU A 362 1.80 -27.27 -1.93
C LEU A 362 2.37 -27.78 -0.59
N LEU A 363 2.23 -27.02 0.49
CA LEU A 363 2.70 -27.42 1.83
C LEU A 363 1.89 -28.60 2.39
N ALA A 364 0.58 -28.62 2.15
CA ALA A 364 -0.30 -29.71 2.57
C ALA A 364 0.00 -31.01 1.80
N ASP A 365 0.27 -30.91 0.50
CA ASP A 365 0.63 -32.05 -0.35
C ASP A 365 2.04 -32.56 -0.04
N ARG A 366 3.05 -31.67 -0.11
CA ARG A 366 4.46 -32.08 -0.06
C ARG A 366 4.97 -32.33 1.35
N PHE A 367 4.49 -31.60 2.35
CA PHE A 367 4.98 -31.72 3.73
C PHE A 367 3.92 -32.28 4.68
N HIS A 368 2.76 -32.70 4.16
CA HIS A 368 1.61 -33.14 4.95
C HIS A 368 1.19 -32.14 6.04
N LEU A 369 1.39 -30.84 5.79
CA LEU A 369 1.11 -29.79 6.75
C LEU A 369 -0.38 -29.80 7.14
N LYS A 370 -0.64 -29.96 8.43
CA LYS A 370 -1.95 -29.76 9.07
C LYS A 370 -1.82 -28.64 10.09
N ALA A 371 -2.73 -27.68 10.01
CA ALA A 371 -2.75 -26.54 10.91
C ALA A 371 -4.18 -26.00 11.06
N HIS A 372 -4.43 -25.33 12.18
CA HIS A 372 -5.68 -24.63 12.46
C HIS A 372 -5.43 -23.28 13.15
N MET A 373 -6.44 -22.41 13.15
CA MET A 373 -6.40 -21.15 13.88
C MET A 373 -7.04 -21.34 15.27
N GLU A 374 -6.39 -20.84 16.31
CA GLU A 374 -7.01 -20.75 17.65
C GLU A 374 -6.59 -19.49 18.39
N GLU A 375 -7.35 -19.11 19.41
CA GLU A 375 -6.96 -18.00 20.28
C GLU A 375 -5.90 -18.42 21.31
N ARG A 376 -4.75 -17.73 21.33
CA ARG A 376 -3.70 -17.91 22.34
C ARG A 376 -3.25 -16.58 22.94
N PRO A 377 -2.77 -16.58 24.20
CA PRO A 377 -2.10 -15.42 24.77
C PRO A 377 -0.73 -15.20 24.13
N VAL A 378 -0.59 -14.12 23.35
CA VAL A 378 0.66 -13.66 22.72
C VAL A 378 1.05 -12.28 23.25
N ASP A 379 2.33 -11.91 23.15
CA ASP A 379 2.77 -10.59 23.56
C ASP A 379 2.27 -9.55 22.53
N GLY A 380 1.54 -8.55 23.02
CA GLY A 380 0.94 -7.53 22.16
C GLY A 380 0.84 -6.21 22.89
N TYR A 381 1.00 -5.12 22.16
CA TYR A 381 0.90 -3.80 22.77
C TYR A 381 -0.55 -3.45 23.10
N VAL A 382 -0.72 -2.75 24.23
CA VAL A 382 -1.98 -2.15 24.68
C VAL A 382 -1.75 -0.65 24.82
N LEU A 383 -2.51 0.12 24.05
CA LEU A 383 -2.57 1.57 24.16
C LEU A 383 -3.59 1.94 25.24
N SER A 384 -3.17 2.68 26.26
CA SER A 384 -4.03 3.05 27.39
C SER A 384 -3.98 4.54 27.68
N GLY A 385 -5.08 5.04 28.25
CA GLY A 385 -5.24 6.45 28.57
C GLY A 385 -4.42 6.82 29.81
N ASN A 386 -3.79 7.99 29.79
CA ASN A 386 -3.13 8.55 30.96
C ASN A 386 -3.55 10.01 31.14
N LYS A 387 -2.88 10.94 30.43
CA LYS A 387 -3.21 12.37 30.41
C LYS A 387 -3.13 12.86 28.97
N PRO A 388 -4.17 12.63 28.15
CA PRO A 388 -4.14 12.93 26.72
C PRO A 388 -3.72 14.38 26.46
N LYS A 389 -2.74 14.56 25.57
CA LYS A 389 -2.19 15.86 25.14
C LYS A 389 -2.57 16.21 23.70
N MET A 390 -3.43 15.40 23.10
CA MET A 390 -3.85 15.53 21.69
C MET A 390 -4.99 16.53 21.56
N GLN A 391 -5.09 17.16 20.40
CA GLN A 391 -6.17 18.09 20.09
C GLN A 391 -7.36 17.33 19.50
N LYS A 392 -8.59 17.66 19.92
CA LYS A 392 -9.80 17.11 19.27
C LYS A 392 -9.85 17.57 17.81
N ALA A 393 -10.13 16.64 16.91
CA ALA A 393 -10.17 16.90 15.49
C ALA A 393 -11.48 17.58 15.07
N ASP A 394 -11.43 18.27 13.93
CA ASP A 394 -12.63 18.64 13.19
C ASP A 394 -13.18 17.39 12.47
N PRO A 395 -14.43 16.97 12.76
CA PRO A 395 -15.01 15.75 12.17
C PRO A 395 -15.22 15.86 10.65
N SER A 396 -15.15 17.08 10.07
CA SER A 396 -15.21 17.28 8.62
C SER A 396 -13.90 16.95 7.89
N ASN A 397 -12.78 16.85 8.61
CA ASN A 397 -11.52 16.41 8.05
C ASN A 397 -11.52 14.90 7.83
N ARG A 398 -10.86 14.42 6.79
CA ARG A 398 -10.73 12.99 6.54
C ARG A 398 -9.73 12.36 7.53
N THR A 399 -10.03 11.17 8.03
CA THR A 399 -9.11 10.40 8.87
C THR A 399 -7.88 9.99 8.07
N GLY A 400 -6.69 10.14 8.63
CA GLY A 400 -5.49 9.56 8.03
C GLY A 400 -4.22 9.99 8.72
N CYS A 401 -3.16 9.20 8.54
CA CYS A 401 -1.81 9.52 8.97
C CYS A 401 -0.89 9.65 7.75
N LYS A 402 -0.01 10.65 7.74
CA LYS A 402 0.98 10.87 6.68
C LYS A 402 2.36 11.10 7.30
N GLU A 403 3.39 10.60 6.63
CA GLU A 403 4.77 10.92 6.97
C GLU A 403 5.04 12.40 6.65
N GLY A 404 5.52 13.15 7.64
CA GLY A 404 5.85 14.57 7.49
C GLY A 404 5.31 15.45 8.63
N PRO A 405 5.67 16.74 8.61
CA PRO A 405 5.22 17.70 9.61
C PRO A 405 3.70 17.92 9.54
N GLY A 406 3.12 18.30 10.67
CA GLY A 406 1.73 18.71 10.76
C GLY A 406 1.44 20.08 10.13
N PRO A 407 0.23 20.62 10.30
CA PRO A 407 -0.18 21.89 9.71
C PRO A 407 0.67 23.10 10.11
N ASP A 408 1.39 23.03 11.22
CA ASP A 408 2.31 24.09 11.68
C ASP A 408 3.65 24.12 10.93
N GLY A 409 3.90 23.12 10.07
CA GLY A 409 5.11 22.98 9.27
C GLY A 409 6.37 22.65 10.08
N LYS A 410 6.25 22.40 11.39
CA LYS A 410 7.42 22.11 12.23
C LYS A 410 7.86 20.67 12.04
N ASP A 411 9.13 20.52 11.65
CA ASP A 411 9.77 19.21 11.52
C ASP A 411 10.86 19.07 12.60
N PRO A 412 10.58 18.41 13.75
CA PRO A 412 11.55 18.26 14.84
C PRO A 412 12.79 17.47 14.42
N ARG A 413 12.72 16.73 13.30
CA ARG A 413 13.84 15.97 12.75
C ARG A 413 14.92 16.87 12.15
N ILE A 414 14.61 18.13 11.84
CA ILE A 414 15.60 19.10 11.40
C ILE A 414 16.56 19.44 12.56
N ALA A 415 16.01 19.65 13.75
CA ALA A 415 16.79 19.98 14.94
C ALA A 415 17.39 18.75 15.61
N ASN A 416 16.71 17.61 15.57
CA ASN A 416 17.20 16.33 16.06
C ASN A 416 17.01 15.23 15.01
N PRO A 417 17.98 15.05 14.10
CA PRO A 417 17.85 14.10 13.01
C PRO A 417 17.91 12.62 13.41
N VAL A 418 18.20 12.31 14.68
CA VAL A 418 18.08 10.95 15.23
C VAL A 418 16.60 10.53 15.27
N LEU A 419 15.68 11.49 15.28
CA LEU A 419 14.27 11.27 15.00
C LEU A 419 14.11 11.08 13.48
N ASN A 420 14.01 9.84 13.03
CA ASN A 420 13.89 9.53 11.60
C ASN A 420 12.45 9.15 11.19
N ARG A 421 11.48 9.23 12.11
CA ARG A 421 10.05 9.10 11.86
C ARG A 421 9.30 10.34 12.34
N LEU A 422 8.36 10.81 11.52
CA LEU A 422 7.43 11.87 11.88
C LEU A 422 6.10 11.60 11.19
N VAL A 423 5.09 11.29 11.98
CA VAL A 423 3.76 10.94 11.47
C VAL A 423 2.77 11.99 11.95
N ASN A 424 2.12 12.67 11.01
CA ASN A 424 1.01 13.56 11.27
C ASN A 424 -0.30 12.83 11.02
N CYS A 425 -1.11 12.66 12.06
CA CYS A 425 -2.41 12.04 12.04
C CYS A 425 -3.51 13.09 12.19
N GLN A 426 -4.56 12.96 11.39
CA GLN A 426 -5.73 13.83 11.39
C GLN A 426 -7.01 13.01 11.55
N ASN A 427 -7.97 13.59 12.27
CA ASN A 427 -9.27 13.00 12.57
C ASN A 427 -9.21 11.51 12.94
N MET A 428 -8.28 11.16 13.82
CA MET A 428 -7.95 9.77 14.14
C MET A 428 -8.48 9.37 15.52
N THR A 429 -9.33 8.35 15.59
CA THR A 429 -9.69 7.72 16.89
C THR A 429 -8.53 6.88 17.41
N MET A 430 -8.49 6.60 18.72
CA MET A 430 -7.43 5.75 19.28
C MET A 430 -7.50 4.30 18.80
N ALA A 431 -8.69 3.79 18.51
CA ALA A 431 -8.89 2.49 17.89
C ALA A 431 -8.25 2.43 16.49
N GLN A 432 -8.51 3.44 15.65
CA GLN A 432 -7.90 3.51 14.31
C GLN A 432 -6.38 3.71 14.38
N PHE A 433 -5.90 4.57 15.29
CA PHE A 433 -4.47 4.78 15.50
C PHE A 433 -3.76 3.50 15.95
N ALA A 434 -4.35 2.76 16.90
CA ALA A 434 -3.83 1.48 17.38
C ALA A 434 -3.77 0.43 16.25
N ALA A 435 -4.80 0.34 15.41
CA ALA A 435 -4.83 -0.55 14.26
C ALA A 435 -3.76 -0.19 13.19
N GLN A 436 -3.42 1.09 13.02
CA GLN A 436 -2.38 1.52 12.07
C GLN A 436 -0.96 1.46 12.64
N LEU A 437 -0.79 1.38 13.96
CA LEU A 437 0.52 1.45 14.61
C LEU A 437 1.53 0.41 14.10
N PRO A 438 1.16 -0.87 13.86
CA PRO A 438 2.09 -1.86 13.34
C PRO A 438 2.64 -1.50 11.96
N ASN A 439 1.83 -0.86 11.09
CA ASN A 439 2.28 -0.42 9.77
C ASN A 439 3.21 0.80 9.87
N MET A 440 2.88 1.76 10.75
CA MET A 440 3.68 2.98 10.93
C MET A 440 4.99 2.73 11.68
N ALA A 441 5.00 1.75 12.58
CA ALA A 441 6.09 1.44 13.47
C ALA A 441 6.42 -0.06 13.50
N ASN A 442 6.50 -0.68 12.32
CA ASN A 442 6.78 -2.13 12.15
C ASN A 442 8.09 -2.60 12.82
N GLY A 443 8.99 -1.70 13.21
CA GLY A 443 10.14 -2.09 14.04
C GLY A 443 9.76 -2.43 15.49
N TYR A 444 8.70 -1.84 16.01
CA TYR A 444 8.26 -1.94 17.41
C TYR A 444 7.10 -2.91 17.57
N ALA A 445 5.99 -2.67 16.87
CA ALA A 445 4.78 -3.46 16.98
C ALA A 445 4.61 -4.32 15.73
N HIS A 446 4.59 -5.64 15.91
CA HIS A 446 4.43 -6.61 14.82
C HIS A 446 3.04 -7.25 14.79
N VAL A 447 2.23 -6.99 15.81
CA VAL A 447 0.85 -7.48 15.95
C VAL A 447 -0.07 -6.32 16.31
N ASP A 448 -1.38 -6.52 16.19
CA ASP A 448 -2.37 -5.48 16.46
C ASP A 448 -2.23 -4.88 17.86
N VAL A 449 -2.31 -3.55 17.93
CA VAL A 449 -2.33 -2.84 19.21
C VAL A 449 -3.76 -2.76 19.71
N LEU A 450 -3.98 -3.08 20.99
CA LEU A 450 -5.31 -2.96 21.61
C LEU A 450 -5.52 -1.50 22.02
N ASP A 451 -6.61 -0.88 21.56
CA ASP A 451 -7.07 0.35 22.18
C ASP A 451 -7.83 0.04 23.48
N ALA A 452 -7.23 0.42 24.60
CA ALA A 452 -7.81 0.42 25.94
C ALA A 452 -7.77 1.83 26.55
N THR A 453 -7.78 2.86 25.71
CA THR A 453 -7.70 4.26 26.15
C THR A 453 -9.01 4.77 26.74
N GLY A 454 -10.14 4.23 26.27
CA GLY A 454 -11.48 4.74 26.58
C GLY A 454 -11.80 6.07 25.89
N LEU A 455 -10.95 6.53 24.96
CA LEU A 455 -11.16 7.78 24.23
C LEU A 455 -11.96 7.51 22.96
N THR A 456 -13.17 8.08 22.88
CA THR A 456 -14.08 7.89 21.75
C THR A 456 -14.08 9.04 20.74
N ASP A 457 -13.53 10.20 21.12
CA ASP A 457 -13.34 11.31 20.19
C ASP A 457 -12.25 10.98 19.16
N ALA A 458 -12.24 11.72 18.05
CA ALA A 458 -11.14 11.74 17.11
C ALA A 458 -10.18 12.89 17.39
N TYR A 459 -8.90 12.70 17.09
CA TYR A 459 -7.83 13.63 17.43
C TYR A 459 -6.91 13.93 16.26
N ASP A 460 -6.37 15.15 16.27
CA ASP A 460 -5.25 15.60 15.44
C ASP A 460 -3.98 15.61 16.29
N PHE A 461 -2.91 14.99 15.79
CA PHE A 461 -1.62 14.97 16.47
C PHE A 461 -0.46 14.66 15.52
N THR A 462 0.73 15.14 15.88
CA THR A 462 1.99 14.74 15.25
C THR A 462 2.82 13.92 16.24
N LEU A 463 3.36 12.79 15.79
CA LEU A 463 4.20 11.90 16.59
C LEU A 463 5.58 11.76 15.94
N SER A 464 6.64 12.10 16.69
CA SER A 464 8.03 11.94 16.24
C SER A 464 8.79 10.95 17.10
N PHE A 465 9.50 10.02 16.47
CA PHE A 465 10.25 8.98 17.17
C PHE A 465 11.42 8.46 16.32
N SER A 466 12.28 7.68 16.95
CA SER A 466 13.43 7.01 16.34
C SER A 466 13.06 5.57 15.96
N GLY A 467 13.48 5.09 14.79
CA GLY A 467 13.28 3.69 14.41
C GLY A 467 14.05 2.72 15.32
N ILE A 468 13.49 1.52 15.56
CA ILE A 468 14.03 0.55 16.52
C ILE A 468 15.50 0.15 16.27
N ASN A 469 15.95 0.17 15.01
CA ASN A 469 17.31 -0.22 14.63
C ASN A 469 18.38 0.67 15.27
N LEU A 470 18.04 1.92 15.61
CA LEU A 470 18.93 2.82 16.34
C LEU A 470 19.21 2.30 17.77
N PHE A 471 18.24 1.62 18.38
CA PHE A 471 18.36 1.02 19.72
C PHE A 471 19.01 -0.37 19.67
N ARG A 472 18.73 -1.19 18.63
CA ARG A 472 19.31 -2.54 18.48
C ARG A 472 20.78 -2.56 18.06
N ASN A 473 21.22 -1.61 17.24
CA ASN A 473 22.56 -1.62 16.62
C ASN A 473 23.43 -0.39 16.96
N GLY A 474 22.95 0.52 17.81
CA GLY A 474 23.62 1.81 18.05
C GLY A 474 23.72 2.68 16.79
N GLY A 475 22.84 2.45 15.81
CA GLY A 475 22.78 3.21 14.55
C GLY A 475 23.86 2.90 13.50
N ILE A 476 24.70 1.89 13.70
CA ILE A 476 25.77 1.52 12.74
C ILE A 476 25.27 0.42 11.77
N PRO A 477 25.29 0.66 10.43
CA PRO A 477 24.98 -0.38 9.45
C PRO A 477 25.95 -1.56 9.55
N GLY A 478 25.44 -2.80 9.55
CA GLY A 478 26.26 -4.03 9.51
C GLY A 478 26.66 -4.61 10.87
N ARG A 479 26.28 -4.00 11.99
CA ARG A 479 26.44 -4.63 13.32
C ARG A 479 25.36 -5.70 13.53
N PRO A 480 25.70 -6.90 14.04
CA PRO A 480 24.69 -7.91 14.36
C PRO A 480 23.71 -7.37 15.42
N PRO A 481 22.41 -7.68 15.30
CA PRO A 481 21.39 -7.20 16.23
C PRO A 481 21.75 -7.59 17.67
N ALA A 482 21.90 -6.58 18.54
CA ALA A 482 21.84 -6.82 19.97
C ALA A 482 20.38 -7.07 20.38
N ALA A 483 20.17 -7.90 21.40
CA ALA A 483 18.88 -8.09 22.02
C ALA A 483 18.49 -6.81 22.79
N ALA A 484 18.05 -5.77 22.09
CA ALA A 484 17.40 -4.62 22.68
C ALA A 484 15.88 -4.82 22.57
N ASP A 485 15.20 -4.77 23.71
CA ASP A 485 13.76 -4.71 23.79
C ASP A 485 13.29 -3.31 23.34
N GLY A 486 12.19 -3.24 22.57
CA GLY A 486 11.62 -1.96 22.11
C GLY A 486 11.13 -1.04 23.24
N ASN A 487 11.31 -1.46 24.49
CA ASN A 487 10.98 -0.79 25.75
C ASN A 487 12.18 -0.09 26.42
N SER A 488 13.37 -0.17 25.83
CA SER A 488 14.54 0.55 26.34
C SER A 488 14.29 2.08 26.40
N PRO A 489 14.63 2.77 27.51
CA PRO A 489 14.46 4.22 27.64
C PRO A 489 15.21 5.03 26.59
N SER A 490 14.79 6.28 26.36
CA SER A 490 15.52 7.27 25.54
C SER A 490 17.04 7.28 25.85
N ASP A 491 17.86 7.11 24.81
CA ASP A 491 19.34 7.01 24.87
C ASP A 491 19.99 8.41 25.00
N PRO A 492 21.20 8.60 25.58
CA PRO A 492 21.86 9.90 25.70
C PRO A 492 22.11 10.62 24.37
N ASN A 493 22.02 9.89 23.26
CA ASN A 493 22.18 10.40 21.90
C ASN A 493 20.94 11.14 21.36
N GLY A 494 19.90 11.34 22.17
CA GLY A 494 18.68 12.05 21.77
C GLY A 494 17.67 11.20 20.99
N ALA A 495 17.86 9.87 20.93
CA ALA A 495 16.89 8.94 20.37
C ALA A 495 15.67 8.78 21.28
N VAL A 496 14.47 8.66 20.69
CA VAL A 496 13.21 8.51 21.43
C VAL A 496 12.48 7.26 20.95
N SER A 497 12.23 6.32 21.83
CA SER A 497 11.49 5.08 21.50
C SER A 497 10.02 5.36 21.26
N LEU A 498 9.31 4.45 20.57
CA LEU A 498 7.87 4.61 20.31
C LEU A 498 7.04 4.72 21.60
N PRO A 499 7.22 3.86 22.63
CA PRO A 499 6.49 4.00 23.90
C PRO A 499 6.75 5.35 24.59
N ASP A 500 8.00 5.81 24.60
CA ASP A 500 8.38 7.11 25.16
C ASP A 500 7.75 8.27 24.39
N ALA A 501 7.73 8.20 23.06
CA ALA A 501 7.13 9.23 22.21
C ALA A 501 5.62 9.33 22.47
N ILE A 502 4.91 8.19 22.49
CA ILE A 502 3.47 8.13 22.82
C ILE A 502 3.20 8.70 24.22
N GLY A 503 4.04 8.36 25.20
CA GLY A 503 3.93 8.89 26.57
C GLY A 503 4.17 10.38 26.67
N LYS A 504 5.29 10.87 26.13
CA LYS A 504 5.73 12.26 26.28
C LYS A 504 4.89 13.21 25.42
N GLN A 505 4.59 12.83 24.18
CA GLN A 505 3.97 13.71 23.17
C GLN A 505 2.44 13.59 23.18
N LEU A 506 1.88 12.38 23.23
CA LEU A 506 0.43 12.17 23.19
C LEU A 506 -0.20 12.05 24.57
N GLY A 507 0.61 11.80 25.61
CA GLY A 507 0.10 11.62 26.97
C GLY A 507 -0.68 10.32 27.16
N LEU A 508 -0.41 9.32 26.31
CA LEU A 508 -0.97 7.97 26.40
C LEU A 508 0.08 7.02 26.97
N LYS A 509 -0.20 5.72 27.00
CA LYS A 509 0.77 4.71 27.41
C LYS A 509 0.69 3.50 26.49
N LEU A 510 1.83 3.03 26.00
CA LEU A 510 1.94 1.84 25.17
C LEU A 510 2.66 0.75 25.98
N ASP A 511 1.94 -0.26 26.45
CA ASP A 511 2.47 -1.34 27.28
C ASP A 511 2.45 -2.67 26.54
N LEU A 512 3.54 -3.43 26.55
CA LEU A 512 3.55 -4.81 26.07
C LEU A 512 2.89 -5.72 27.11
N LYS A 513 1.87 -6.49 26.71
CA LYS A 513 1.12 -7.39 27.59
C LYS A 513 0.74 -8.68 26.85
N LYS A 514 0.59 -9.78 27.57
CA LYS A 514 -0.05 -10.99 27.04
C LYS A 514 -1.55 -10.75 26.84
N ARG A 515 -2.05 -10.99 25.62
CA ARG A 515 -3.47 -10.89 25.28
C ARG A 515 -3.87 -11.97 24.27
N PRO A 516 -5.16 -12.39 24.26
CA PRO A 516 -5.64 -13.36 23.28
C PRO A 516 -5.54 -12.76 21.88
N MET A 517 -4.96 -13.53 20.95
CA MET A 517 -4.96 -13.29 19.51
C MET A 517 -5.13 -14.60 18.75
N GLN A 518 -5.63 -14.51 17.52
CA GLN A 518 -5.67 -15.64 16.60
C GLN A 518 -4.25 -16.04 16.19
N VAL A 519 -3.90 -17.29 16.43
CA VAL A 519 -2.58 -17.88 16.18
C VAL A 519 -2.74 -19.09 15.28
N LEU A 520 -1.83 -19.26 14.31
CA LEU A 520 -1.75 -20.47 13.52
C LEU A 520 -1.04 -21.54 14.35
N VAL A 521 -1.71 -22.64 14.61
CA VAL A 521 -1.13 -23.81 15.30
C VAL A 521 -0.80 -24.86 14.26
N ILE A 522 0.47 -25.25 14.17
CA ILE A 522 0.90 -26.41 13.41
C ILE A 522 0.57 -27.66 14.21
N ASP A 523 -0.37 -28.46 13.70
CA ASP A 523 -0.75 -29.75 14.29
C ASP A 523 0.24 -30.85 13.88
N HIS A 524 0.68 -30.79 12.62
CA HIS A 524 1.61 -31.76 12.05
C HIS A 524 2.29 -31.18 10.80
N ILE A 525 3.57 -31.49 10.63
CA ILE A 525 4.32 -31.23 9.41
C ILE A 525 5.53 -32.16 9.38
N ASP A 526 5.80 -32.75 8.22
CA ASP A 526 6.98 -33.58 8.00
C ASP A 526 8.22 -32.73 7.72
N GLU A 527 9.39 -33.16 8.21
CA GLU A 527 10.66 -32.48 7.92
C GLU A 527 11.09 -32.67 6.47
N LYS A 528 10.78 -33.83 5.89
CA LYS A 528 11.15 -34.18 4.52
C LYS A 528 9.91 -34.11 3.64
N PRO A 529 9.98 -33.42 2.48
CA PRO A 529 8.87 -33.41 1.56
C PRO A 529 8.72 -34.80 0.89
N THR A 530 7.53 -35.07 0.36
CA THR A 530 7.32 -36.17 -0.59
C THR A 530 8.20 -35.98 -1.83
N ASP A 531 8.50 -37.09 -2.51
CA ASP A 531 9.24 -37.04 -3.77
C ASP A 531 8.48 -36.22 -4.83
N ASN A 532 9.24 -35.61 -5.75
CA ASN A 532 8.74 -34.64 -6.73
C ASN A 532 7.78 -35.23 -7.77
#